data_AF-A0A9R0HRT5-F1
#
_entry.id   AF-A0A9R0HRT5-F1
#
_cell.length_a   1.000
_cell.length_b   1.000
_cell.length_c   1.000
_cell.angle_alpha   90.00
_cell.angle_beta   90.00
_cell.angle_gamma   90.00
#
_symmetry.space_group_name_H-M   'P 1'
#
loop_
_entity.id
_entity.type
_entity.pdbx_description
1 polymer ?
#
loop_
_entity_poly.entity_id
_entity_poly.type
_entity_poly.pdbx_seq_one_letter_code
_entity_poly.pdbx_strand_id
1 'polypeptide(L)'
;MLSLLIPGPKSPGNDIDVFLEPLIDELQELWEVGVKTYDSHSRQNFNMKAALLWTMSDFPAYGNLSGWSTCGKLAFPTCHKHTWHKRLKHGSKECFKGTRMFLEPDHRWRNDKKSFDGEKERRPPPIPLSGDEILEAFDGVPNVIFGKKRKRTDRYLFDQWKKLSIFFRLPYWSKLLIRHNLDVMHIEKNICDSILGTILDIPNKTKDTLKARKDLKEMNVHHNLIPIKIGDKYAIPRAPYQLTSIERRKVLEFLSKVKVPDGYSSNIARCASMEDGKISNMKSHDCHVFLQDLLKPAFQGILPKEVLEPLVELSLFFKQLCSKNLKIDVLEKMEKSIAITLCKLEKVFVPAFFDIMVHLPIHLANEAKIAGPVQYRWQYRFEREMHTMKPTVSNKAQPEGSIANARIMEECLSFISRYLNGIETKFNRMSRNDMDRQESLLFKLSVFQKKGNPLGKRTFKQLSFLDWKQAQLYVLMNCQEVQPFIGEYTTIHGPKPSLVDWFRSQIWKLYTEGDPRVTTELLSLSPE
;
A
#
# COMPACT_ATOMS: atom_id res chain seq x y z
N MET A 1 23.35 3.60 1.64
CA MET A 1 22.28 2.90 2.38
C MET A 1 21.62 1.74 1.58
N LEU A 2 22.33 1.11 0.65
CA LEU A 2 21.89 -0.11 -0.06
C LEU A 2 22.27 -1.41 0.69
N SER A 3 23.09 -1.29 1.74
CA SER A 3 23.64 -2.39 2.57
C SER A 3 22.60 -3.20 3.36
N LEU A 4 21.31 -2.84 3.28
CA LEU A 4 20.21 -3.51 3.98
C LEU A 4 19.32 -4.36 3.06
N LEU A 5 19.69 -4.51 1.78
CA LEU A 5 18.92 -5.24 0.77
C LEU A 5 18.70 -6.74 1.06
N ILE A 6 19.49 -7.33 1.96
CA ILE A 6 19.41 -8.74 2.31
C ILE A 6 19.22 -8.88 3.82
N PRO A 7 17.98 -8.83 4.34
CA PRO A 7 17.73 -9.21 5.72
C PRO A 7 18.03 -10.70 5.89
N GLY A 8 19.04 -10.99 6.72
CA GLY A 8 19.39 -12.35 7.15
C GLY A 8 19.44 -12.44 8.67
N PRO A 9 19.86 -13.58 9.24
CA PRO A 9 20.03 -13.76 10.69
C PRO A 9 20.93 -12.72 11.35
N LYS A 10 21.75 -12.02 10.54
CA LYS A 10 22.67 -10.97 10.96
C LYS A 10 22.12 -9.55 10.76
N SER A 11 20.82 -9.36 10.48
CA SER A 11 20.21 -8.04 10.34
C SER A 11 20.59 -7.11 11.51
N PRO A 12 20.77 -5.80 11.26
CA PRO A 12 21.33 -4.91 12.26
C PRO A 12 20.39 -4.67 13.45
N GLY A 13 19.08 -4.83 13.27
CA GLY A 13 18.10 -4.56 14.33
C GLY A 13 18.23 -3.12 14.80
N ASN A 14 18.52 -2.91 16.10
CA ASN A 14 18.75 -1.58 16.65
C ASN A 14 20.05 -0.93 16.16
N ASP A 15 21.05 -1.72 15.76
CA ASP A 15 22.33 -1.24 15.21
C ASP A 15 22.13 -0.56 13.84
N ILE A 16 20.90 -0.50 13.31
CA ILE A 16 20.57 0.25 12.10
C ILE A 16 20.98 1.72 12.19
N ASP A 17 20.98 2.31 13.40
CA ASP A 17 21.34 3.72 13.60
C ASP A 17 22.77 4.01 13.17
N VAL A 18 23.70 3.08 13.39
CA VAL A 18 25.10 3.20 12.93
C VAL A 18 25.17 3.35 11.41
N PHE A 19 24.27 2.70 10.68
CA PHE A 19 24.18 2.83 9.21
C PHE A 19 23.43 4.08 8.76
N LEU A 20 22.65 4.70 9.65
CA LEU A 20 21.91 5.93 9.40
C LEU A 20 22.70 7.18 9.76
N GLU A 21 23.77 7.09 10.56
CA GLU A 21 24.62 8.23 10.96
C GLU A 21 25.00 9.15 9.79
N PRO A 22 25.57 8.64 8.67
CA PRO A 22 25.91 9.52 7.54
C PRO A 22 24.70 10.24 6.93
N LEU A 23 23.53 9.57 6.87
CA LEU A 23 22.31 10.20 6.39
C LEU A 23 21.83 11.30 7.35
N ILE A 24 21.94 11.07 8.65
CA ILE A 24 21.55 12.07 9.65
C ILE A 24 22.45 13.30 9.54
N ASP A 25 23.76 13.10 9.38
CA ASP A 25 24.73 14.19 9.20
C ASP A 25 24.40 15.01 7.93
N GLU A 26 24.15 14.35 6.80
CA GLU A 26 23.73 15.01 5.55
C GLU A 26 22.38 15.76 5.70
N LEU A 27 21.42 15.18 6.42
CA LEU A 27 20.12 15.83 6.68
C LEU A 27 20.26 17.04 7.61
N GLN A 28 21.17 17.00 8.58
CA GLN A 28 21.49 18.16 9.44
C GLN A 28 22.11 19.28 8.60
N GLU A 29 23.09 18.97 7.74
CA GLU A 29 23.70 19.95 6.82
C GLU A 29 22.65 20.58 5.89
N LEU A 30 21.79 19.75 5.28
CA LEU A 30 20.71 20.21 4.41
C LEU A 30 19.69 21.11 5.13
N TRP A 31 19.44 20.89 6.41
CA TRP A 31 18.50 21.70 7.19
C TRP A 31 19.12 23.03 7.63
N GLU A 32 20.32 22.99 8.22
CA GLU A 32 20.95 24.14 8.85
C GLU A 32 21.57 25.09 7.82
N VAL A 33 22.40 24.55 6.92
CA VAL A 33 23.16 25.32 5.93
C VAL A 33 22.47 25.29 4.57
N GLY A 34 22.09 24.10 4.11
CA GLY A 34 21.63 23.85 2.75
C GLY A 34 22.79 23.66 1.76
N VAL A 35 22.48 23.17 0.57
CA VAL A 35 23.46 22.89 -0.49
C VAL A 35 23.09 23.66 -1.75
N LYS A 36 24.07 24.36 -2.34
CA LYS A 36 23.87 25.09 -3.60
C LYS A 36 23.54 24.11 -4.73
N THR A 37 22.33 24.21 -5.25
CA THR A 37 21.77 23.27 -6.23
C THR A 37 21.28 24.03 -7.45
N TYR A 38 21.52 23.48 -8.64
CA TYR A 38 21.07 24.05 -9.90
C TYR A 38 19.64 23.58 -10.21
N ASP A 39 18.71 24.51 -10.36
CA ASP A 39 17.38 24.23 -10.88
C ASP A 39 17.40 24.32 -12.42
N SER A 40 17.12 23.20 -13.09
CA SER A 40 17.11 23.11 -14.55
C SER A 40 15.97 23.90 -15.20
N HIS A 41 14.88 24.14 -14.46
CA HIS A 41 13.73 24.88 -14.97
C HIS A 41 14.01 26.39 -14.98
N SER A 42 14.39 26.96 -13.83
CA SER A 42 14.74 28.39 -13.74
C SER A 42 16.13 28.72 -14.28
N ARG A 43 16.97 27.71 -14.53
CA ARG A 43 18.39 27.83 -14.93
C ARG A 43 19.22 28.64 -13.94
N GLN A 44 18.88 28.57 -12.66
CA GLN A 44 19.54 29.31 -11.60
C GLN A 44 19.95 28.38 -10.47
N ASN A 45 20.99 28.79 -9.75
CA ASN A 45 21.37 28.12 -8.51
C ASN A 45 20.51 28.67 -7.37
N PHE A 46 19.98 27.77 -6.55
CA PHE A 46 19.31 28.11 -5.30
C PHE A 46 19.97 27.35 -4.14
N ASN A 47 19.77 27.84 -2.93
CA ASN A 47 20.21 27.11 -1.74
C ASN A 47 19.13 26.07 -1.38
N MET A 48 19.38 24.80 -1.69
CA MET A 48 18.45 23.73 -1.39
C MET A 48 18.53 23.35 0.07
N LYS A 49 17.39 23.39 0.76
CA LYS A 49 17.22 22.81 2.08
C LYS A 49 16.28 21.62 2.03
N ALA A 50 16.47 20.66 2.91
CA ALA A 50 15.63 19.47 3.00
C ALA A 50 15.28 19.14 4.46
N ALA A 51 14.11 18.54 4.65
CA ALA A 51 13.69 17.98 5.92
C ALA A 51 13.06 16.60 5.69
N LEU A 52 13.45 15.64 6.52
CA LEU A 52 12.82 14.33 6.59
C LEU A 52 11.49 14.43 7.36
N LEU A 53 10.37 14.25 6.67
CA LEU A 53 9.05 14.34 7.30
C LEU A 53 8.68 13.09 8.11
N TRP A 54 9.05 11.90 7.65
CA TRP A 54 8.72 10.64 8.30
C TRP A 54 9.46 9.47 7.64
N THR A 55 9.48 8.32 8.33
CA THR A 55 9.91 7.05 7.72
C THR A 55 8.72 6.16 7.36
N MET A 56 8.94 5.23 6.43
CA MET A 56 8.00 4.18 6.07
C MET A 56 8.70 2.84 6.08
N SER A 57 8.18 1.89 6.85
CA SER A 57 8.83 0.61 7.10
C SER A 57 7.78 -0.44 7.45
N ASP A 58 8.09 -1.72 7.26
CA ASP A 58 7.28 -2.78 7.84
C ASP A 58 7.24 -2.67 9.38
N PHE A 59 6.29 -3.33 10.03
CA PHE A 59 6.09 -3.17 11.48
C PHE A 59 7.30 -3.62 12.34
N PRO A 60 8.05 -4.68 11.97
CA PRO A 60 9.31 -4.99 12.64
C PRO A 60 10.38 -3.89 12.49
N ALA A 61 10.63 -3.38 11.28
CA ALA A 61 11.62 -2.33 11.08
C ALA A 61 11.17 -0.98 11.67
N TYR A 62 9.86 -0.72 11.76
CA TYR A 62 9.31 0.41 12.52
C TYR A 62 9.87 0.40 13.95
N GLY A 63 9.88 -0.76 14.61
CA GLY A 63 10.41 -0.88 15.97
C GLY A 63 11.91 -0.59 16.07
N ASN A 64 12.67 -0.99 15.04
CA ASN A 64 14.10 -0.70 14.97
C ASN A 64 14.39 0.78 14.72
N LEU A 65 13.59 1.46 13.89
CA LEU A 65 13.77 2.88 13.58
C LEU A 65 13.30 3.79 14.72
N SER A 66 12.14 3.49 15.30
CA SER A 66 11.60 4.26 16.41
C SER A 66 12.34 4.03 17.72
N GLY A 67 12.93 2.84 17.91
CA GLY A 67 13.48 2.42 19.19
C GLY A 67 12.44 1.79 20.13
N TRP A 68 11.15 1.84 19.78
CA TRP A 68 10.07 1.20 20.51
C TRP A 68 9.95 -0.29 20.16
N SER A 69 9.75 -1.15 21.16
CA SER A 69 9.53 -2.57 20.93
C SER A 69 8.17 -2.84 20.28
N THR A 70 8.17 -3.26 19.02
CA THR A 70 6.96 -3.74 18.30
C THR A 70 6.59 -5.19 18.62
N CYS A 71 7.33 -5.83 19.54
CA CYS A 71 7.07 -7.17 20.02
C CYS A 71 6.59 -7.16 21.48
N GLY A 72 5.65 -8.04 21.80
CA GLY A 72 5.18 -8.28 23.17
C GLY A 72 3.94 -7.45 23.52
N LYS A 73 3.81 -7.16 24.81
CA LYS A 73 2.59 -6.63 25.46
C LYS A 73 2.20 -5.23 24.98
N LEU A 74 3.17 -4.32 24.87
CA LEU A 74 2.98 -2.92 24.51
C LEU A 74 3.51 -2.67 23.10
N ALA A 75 3.05 -3.47 22.14
CA ALA A 75 3.63 -3.53 20.80
C ALA A 75 3.43 -2.27 19.95
N PHE A 76 2.54 -1.34 20.31
CA PHE A 76 2.28 -0.15 19.51
C PHE A 76 2.69 1.16 20.21
N PRO A 77 3.64 1.94 19.64
CA PRO A 77 4.18 3.13 20.30
C PRO A 77 3.16 4.24 20.54
N THR A 78 2.17 4.42 19.65
CA THR A 78 1.13 5.45 19.83
C THR A 78 0.22 5.15 21.03
N CYS A 79 -0.06 3.87 21.28
CA CYS A 79 -0.83 3.45 22.46
C CYS A 79 0.06 3.32 23.72
N HIS A 80 1.35 3.11 23.55
CA HIS A 80 2.36 2.97 24.60
C HIS A 80 1.87 2.08 25.76
N LYS A 81 1.94 2.59 26.99
CA LYS A 81 1.56 1.90 28.25
C LYS A 81 0.05 1.68 28.38
N HIS A 82 -0.73 2.36 27.54
CA HIS A 82 -2.19 2.27 27.51
C HIS A 82 -2.69 1.22 26.51
N THR A 83 -1.78 0.52 25.82
CA THR A 83 -2.12 -0.62 24.96
C THR A 83 -2.78 -1.73 25.80
N TRP A 84 -4.06 -1.98 25.56
CA TRP A 84 -4.72 -3.15 26.12
C TRP A 84 -4.13 -4.41 25.49
N HIS A 85 -3.68 -5.34 26.34
CA HIS A 85 -3.21 -6.63 25.91
C HIS A 85 -3.63 -7.71 26.91
N LYS A 86 -3.72 -8.95 26.43
CA LYS A 86 -3.80 -10.14 27.27
C LYS A 86 -2.97 -11.26 26.67
N ARG A 87 -2.05 -11.81 27.46
CA ARG A 87 -1.30 -13.01 27.07
C ARG A 87 -2.24 -14.21 27.12
N LEU A 88 -2.46 -14.84 25.98
CA LEU A 88 -3.23 -16.08 25.88
C LEU A 88 -2.45 -17.24 26.51
N LYS A 89 -3.06 -17.94 27.47
CA LYS A 89 -2.42 -18.96 28.31
C LYS A 89 -2.02 -20.19 27.50
N HIS A 90 -2.90 -20.64 26.60
CA HIS A 90 -2.67 -21.81 25.75
C HIS A 90 -2.04 -21.42 24.41
N GLY A 91 -2.50 -20.32 23.82
CA GLY A 91 -2.00 -19.80 22.54
C GLY A 91 -0.57 -19.26 22.63
N SER A 92 -0.11 -18.83 23.81
CA SER A 92 1.21 -18.19 24.00
C SER A 92 1.43 -17.04 23.02
N LYS A 93 0.41 -16.20 22.83
CA LYS A 93 0.43 -14.99 22.00
C LYS A 93 -0.21 -13.83 22.76
N GLU A 94 0.21 -12.61 22.43
CA GLU A 94 -0.46 -11.41 22.91
C GLU A 94 -1.71 -11.15 22.06
N CYS A 95 -2.79 -10.76 22.73
CA CYS A 95 -4.09 -10.49 22.15
C CYS A 95 -4.48 -9.03 22.45
N PHE A 96 -4.95 -8.29 21.45
CA PHE A 96 -5.20 -6.85 21.49
C PHE A 96 -6.69 -6.55 21.21
N LYS A 97 -7.56 -6.78 22.21
CA LYS A 97 -9.03 -6.66 22.11
C LYS A 97 -9.61 -5.37 22.71
N GLY A 98 -8.80 -4.47 23.28
CA GLY A 98 -9.28 -3.28 24.01
C GLY A 98 -9.88 -2.16 23.16
N THR A 99 -10.52 -2.47 22.03
CA THR A 99 -11.03 -1.47 21.07
C THR A 99 -12.18 -0.63 21.65
N ARG A 100 -12.91 -1.15 22.65
CA ARG A 100 -14.00 -0.43 23.32
C ARG A 100 -13.57 0.92 23.92
N MET A 101 -12.28 1.12 24.22
CA MET A 101 -11.78 2.39 24.75
C MET A 101 -11.85 3.54 23.73
N PHE A 102 -11.94 3.22 22.43
CA PHE A 102 -12.06 4.18 21.32
C PHE A 102 -13.51 4.50 20.95
N LEU A 103 -14.49 3.87 21.60
CA LEU A 103 -15.90 4.22 21.42
C LEU A 103 -16.22 5.52 22.16
N GLU A 104 -17.36 6.14 21.84
CA GLU A 104 -17.86 7.31 22.59
C GLU A 104 -18.14 6.96 24.07
N PRO A 105 -17.93 7.86 25.05
CA PRO A 105 -18.11 7.59 26.48
C PRO A 105 -19.45 6.98 26.90
N ASP A 106 -20.53 7.36 26.24
CA ASP A 106 -21.90 6.93 26.48
C ASP A 106 -22.30 5.68 25.67
N HIS A 107 -21.42 5.19 24.79
CA HIS A 107 -21.73 4.06 23.91
C HIS A 107 -22.05 2.79 24.72
N ARG A 108 -23.22 2.18 24.44
CA ARG A 108 -23.76 1.02 25.20
C ARG A 108 -22.77 -0.13 25.40
N TRP A 109 -21.93 -0.43 24.40
CA TRP A 109 -20.95 -1.54 24.46
C TRP A 109 -19.83 -1.32 25.48
N ARG A 110 -19.58 -0.08 25.93
CA ARG A 110 -18.66 0.17 27.05
C ARG A 110 -19.18 -0.44 28.36
N ASN A 111 -20.50 -0.62 28.48
CA ASN A 111 -21.12 -1.26 29.65
C ASN A 111 -21.45 -2.76 29.42
N ASP A 112 -21.29 -3.27 28.20
CA ASP A 112 -21.60 -4.65 27.84
C ASP A 112 -20.49 -5.60 28.31
N LYS A 113 -20.67 -6.16 29.50
CA LYS A 113 -19.75 -7.16 30.07
C LYS A 113 -19.86 -8.52 29.37
N LYS A 114 -21.10 -8.91 29.04
CA LYS A 114 -21.44 -10.27 28.61
C LYS A 114 -20.90 -10.60 27.22
N SER A 115 -20.95 -9.66 26.29
CA SER A 115 -20.49 -9.88 24.92
C SER A 115 -18.97 -9.75 24.75
N PHE A 116 -18.26 -9.22 25.74
CA PHE A 116 -16.85 -8.83 25.64
C PHE A 116 -15.99 -9.56 26.66
N ASP A 117 -15.23 -8.84 27.51
CA ASP A 117 -14.21 -9.38 28.40
C ASP A 117 -14.66 -9.52 29.88
N GLY A 118 -15.95 -9.35 30.15
CA GLY A 118 -16.50 -9.37 31.51
C GLY A 118 -16.44 -8.02 32.24
N GLU A 119 -15.77 -7.01 31.69
CA GLU A 119 -15.53 -5.72 32.34
C GLU A 119 -16.26 -4.56 31.68
N LYS A 120 -16.53 -3.51 32.48
CA LYS A 120 -16.97 -2.21 31.95
C LYS A 120 -15.74 -1.43 31.49
N GLU A 121 -15.80 -0.87 30.29
CA GLU A 121 -14.73 -0.03 29.75
C GLU A 121 -14.97 1.44 30.09
N ARG A 122 -14.12 2.02 30.94
CA ARG A 122 -14.20 3.43 31.35
C ARG A 122 -12.98 4.26 30.93
N ARG A 123 -11.92 3.62 30.43
CA ARG A 123 -10.68 4.31 30.09
C ARG A 123 -10.87 5.15 28.84
N PRO A 124 -10.28 6.36 28.77
CA PRO A 124 -10.23 7.13 27.53
C PRO A 124 -9.32 6.45 26.49
N PRO A 125 -9.45 6.82 25.19
CA PRO A 125 -8.46 6.41 24.19
C PRO A 125 -7.06 6.93 24.59
N PRO A 126 -5.99 6.22 24.18
CA PRO A 126 -4.63 6.60 24.54
C PRO A 126 -4.23 7.89 23.80
N ILE A 127 -3.49 8.75 24.51
CA ILE A 127 -2.92 9.96 23.93
C ILE A 127 -1.50 9.63 23.45
N PRO A 128 -1.17 9.84 22.16
CA PRO A 128 0.18 9.63 21.66
C PRO A 128 1.18 10.57 22.33
N LEU A 129 2.38 10.08 22.64
CA LEU A 129 3.47 10.96 23.10
C LEU A 129 3.94 11.89 21.97
N SER A 130 4.04 13.17 22.28
CA SER A 130 4.78 14.15 21.49
C SER A 130 6.27 13.80 21.42
N GLY A 131 6.98 14.36 20.45
CA GLY A 131 8.42 14.11 20.37
C GLY A 131 9.19 14.76 21.53
N ASP A 132 8.71 15.90 22.05
CA ASP A 132 9.34 16.56 23.20
C ASP A 132 9.16 15.73 24.48
N GLU A 133 7.98 15.16 24.73
CA GLU A 133 7.76 14.23 25.85
C GLU A 133 8.64 12.98 25.74
N ILE A 134 8.91 12.50 24.52
CA ILE A 134 9.86 11.40 24.32
C ILE A 134 11.27 11.85 24.69
N LEU A 135 11.72 13.03 24.28
CA LEU A 135 13.04 13.55 24.66
C LEU A 135 13.18 13.67 26.17
N GLU A 136 12.17 14.24 26.85
CA GLU A 136 12.13 14.36 28.30
C GLU A 136 12.17 13.00 29.00
N ALA A 137 11.44 12.00 28.48
CA ALA A 137 11.46 10.64 29.02
C ALA A 137 12.83 9.95 28.89
N PHE A 138 13.71 10.45 28.02
CA PHE A 138 15.08 9.97 27.87
C PHE A 138 16.11 10.85 28.58
N ASP A 139 15.71 11.94 29.25
CA ASP A 139 16.63 12.74 30.05
C ASP A 139 17.23 11.93 31.19
N GLY A 140 18.55 12.03 31.38
CA GLY A 140 19.30 11.20 32.32
C GLY A 140 19.38 9.70 31.98
N VAL A 141 18.79 9.23 30.88
CA VAL A 141 18.92 7.83 30.44
C VAL A 141 20.24 7.67 29.69
N PRO A 142 21.09 6.70 30.06
CA PRO A 142 22.38 6.53 29.41
C PRO A 142 22.22 6.16 27.93
N ASN A 143 23.12 6.69 27.10
CA ASN A 143 23.18 6.37 25.68
C ASN A 143 23.38 4.87 25.45
N VAL A 144 22.75 4.38 24.38
CA VAL A 144 22.82 2.98 23.97
C VAL A 144 24.20 2.68 23.41
N ILE A 145 24.91 1.75 24.05
CA ILE A 145 26.07 1.10 23.43
C ILE A 145 25.53 0.08 22.41
N PHE A 146 25.84 0.31 21.13
CA PHE A 146 25.47 -0.56 20.01
C PHE A 146 26.38 -1.80 19.93
N GLY A 147 25.87 -2.91 19.39
CA GLY A 147 26.60 -4.18 19.26
C GLY A 147 25.93 -5.41 19.90
N LYS A 148 26.23 -6.60 19.36
CA LYS A 148 25.45 -7.84 19.55
C LYS A 148 25.64 -8.60 20.87
N LYS A 149 26.03 -7.96 21.98
CA LYS A 149 26.27 -8.63 23.28
C LYS A 149 25.39 -8.11 24.41
N ARG A 150 24.05 -8.18 24.27
CA ARG A 150 23.14 -7.92 25.39
C ARG A 150 22.57 -9.21 25.97
N LYS A 151 22.63 -9.34 27.31
CA LYS A 151 21.93 -10.41 28.03
C LYS A 151 20.43 -10.21 27.91
N ARG A 152 19.67 -11.30 28.05
CA ARG A 152 18.21 -11.32 27.85
C ARG A 152 17.44 -10.39 28.82
N THR A 153 18.04 -10.07 29.96
CA THR A 153 17.58 -9.15 31.02
C THR A 153 17.72 -7.67 30.65
N ASP A 154 18.66 -7.33 29.77
CA ASP A 154 19.03 -5.93 29.45
C ASP A 154 18.46 -5.52 28.07
N ARG A 155 17.32 -6.12 27.70
CA ARG A 155 16.73 -5.95 26.36
C ARG A 155 16.08 -4.59 26.15
N TYR A 156 15.67 -3.93 27.23
CA TYR A 156 15.02 -2.63 27.24
C TYR A 156 15.78 -1.70 28.20
N LEU A 157 15.85 -0.42 27.86
CA LEU A 157 16.44 0.61 28.72
C LEU A 157 15.48 0.96 29.85
N PHE A 158 14.23 1.24 29.47
CA PHE A 158 13.10 1.45 30.35
C PHE A 158 11.83 1.14 29.58
N ASP A 159 10.83 0.59 30.26
CA ASP A 159 9.60 0.09 29.65
C ASP A 159 9.83 -0.79 28.41
N GLN A 160 9.42 -0.31 27.22
CA GLN A 160 9.58 -0.97 25.92
C GLN A 160 10.57 -0.25 25.01
N TRP A 161 11.20 0.81 25.48
CA TRP A 161 12.23 1.53 24.76
C TRP A 161 13.53 0.74 24.76
N LYS A 162 14.10 0.53 23.57
CA LYS A 162 15.41 -0.11 23.40
C LYS A 162 16.53 0.89 23.17
N LYS A 163 16.17 2.09 22.69
CA LYS A 163 17.04 3.22 22.37
C LYS A 163 16.20 4.48 22.13
N LEU A 164 16.85 5.64 22.24
CA LEU A 164 16.36 6.86 21.60
C LEU A 164 16.68 6.76 20.11
N SER A 165 15.70 7.06 19.25
CA SER A 165 15.92 7.00 17.81
C SER A 165 16.95 8.05 17.36
N ILE A 166 17.91 7.66 16.50
CA ILE A 166 18.91 8.60 15.95
C ILE A 166 18.29 9.81 15.25
N PHE A 167 17.06 9.69 14.73
CA PHE A 167 16.36 10.80 14.09
C PHE A 167 16.09 11.97 15.04
N PHE A 168 16.10 11.78 16.37
CA PHE A 168 16.00 12.86 17.35
C PHE A 168 17.23 13.80 17.37
N ARG A 169 18.32 13.46 16.66
CA ARG A 169 19.41 14.40 16.37
C ARG A 169 18.97 15.52 15.41
N LEU A 170 17.93 15.30 14.60
CA LEU A 170 17.41 16.31 13.69
C LEU A 170 16.61 17.35 14.49
N PRO A 171 16.92 18.67 14.41
CA PRO A 171 16.35 19.69 15.28
C PRO A 171 14.82 19.79 15.26
N TYR A 172 14.20 19.42 14.15
CA TYR A 172 12.76 19.50 13.94
C TYR A 172 12.02 18.18 14.24
N TRP A 173 12.72 17.07 14.47
CA TRP A 173 12.09 15.74 14.55
C TRP A 173 11.09 15.62 15.69
N SER A 174 11.38 16.24 16.84
CA SER A 174 10.49 16.21 18.00
C SER A 174 9.16 16.94 17.75
N LYS A 175 9.14 17.86 16.78
CA LYS A 175 7.98 18.68 16.41
C LYS A 175 7.08 18.00 15.38
N LEU A 176 7.51 16.89 14.77
CA LEU A 176 6.72 16.16 13.81
C LEU A 176 5.56 15.42 14.49
N LEU A 177 4.34 15.65 13.98
CA LEU A 177 3.12 14.97 14.44
C LEU A 177 3.15 13.46 14.17
N ILE A 178 3.76 13.06 13.05
CA ILE A 178 4.04 11.67 12.70
C ILE A 178 5.51 11.56 12.32
N ARG A 179 6.21 10.63 12.99
CA ARG A 179 7.64 10.35 12.76
C ARG A 179 7.85 9.08 11.93
N HIS A 180 6.98 8.09 12.12
CA HIS A 180 7.04 6.80 11.45
C HIS A 180 5.62 6.38 11.04
N ASN A 181 5.44 6.03 9.77
CA ASN A 181 4.13 5.65 9.22
C ASN A 181 3.85 4.17 9.43
N LEU A 182 2.57 3.86 9.55
CA LEU A 182 2.07 2.51 9.43
C LEU A 182 2.01 2.08 7.97
N ASP A 183 2.59 0.92 7.69
CA ASP A 183 2.54 0.35 6.36
C ASP A 183 1.21 -0.35 6.10
N VAL A 184 0.29 0.39 5.48
CA VAL A 184 -1.05 -0.10 5.10
C VAL A 184 -0.97 -1.35 4.23
N MET A 185 0.06 -1.50 3.38
CA MET A 185 0.27 -2.67 2.53
C MET A 185 0.39 -3.95 3.33
N HIS A 186 1.31 -3.96 4.28
CA HIS A 186 1.56 -5.13 5.08
C HIS A 186 0.43 -5.36 6.09
N ILE A 187 -0.20 -4.30 6.60
CA ILE A 187 -1.37 -4.40 7.47
C ILE A 187 -2.53 -5.10 6.73
N GLU A 188 -2.92 -4.61 5.56
CA GLU A 188 -3.99 -5.21 4.75
C GLU A 188 -3.69 -6.66 4.40
N LYS A 189 -2.46 -6.94 3.96
CA LYS A 189 -2.03 -8.31 3.65
C LYS A 189 -2.18 -9.22 4.87
N ASN A 190 -1.68 -8.81 6.03
CA ASN A 190 -1.70 -9.64 7.24
C ASN A 190 -3.13 -9.86 7.77
N ILE A 191 -3.99 -8.85 7.67
CA ILE A 191 -5.41 -8.96 8.02
C ILE A 191 -6.11 -9.91 7.04
N CYS A 192 -5.91 -9.74 5.74
CA CYS A 192 -6.49 -10.61 4.70
C CYS A 192 -6.06 -12.08 4.90
N ASP A 193 -4.76 -12.33 5.13
CA ASP A 193 -4.22 -13.66 5.43
C ASP A 193 -4.86 -14.25 6.70
N SER A 194 -5.10 -13.43 7.72
CA SER A 194 -5.74 -13.86 8.97
C SER A 194 -7.23 -14.19 8.79
N ILE A 195 -7.96 -13.39 8.01
CA ILE A 195 -9.37 -13.62 7.65
C ILE A 195 -9.49 -14.92 6.86
N LEU A 196 -8.77 -15.02 5.74
CA LEU A 196 -8.81 -16.20 4.86
C LEU A 196 -8.35 -17.46 5.57
N GLY A 197 -7.24 -17.38 6.32
CA GLY A 197 -6.71 -18.51 7.07
C GLY A 197 -7.69 -19.03 8.11
N THR A 198 -8.45 -18.14 8.77
CA THR A 198 -9.41 -18.51 9.82
C THR A 198 -10.73 -19.03 9.25
N ILE A 199 -11.29 -18.35 8.25
CA ILE A 199 -12.60 -18.70 7.66
C ILE A 199 -12.52 -20.00 6.85
N LEU A 200 -11.43 -20.18 6.09
CA LEU A 200 -11.19 -21.38 5.28
C LEU A 200 -10.52 -22.50 6.09
N ASP A 201 -10.24 -22.28 7.37
CA ASP A 201 -9.59 -23.24 8.27
C ASP A 201 -8.30 -23.85 7.67
N ILE A 202 -7.42 -22.97 7.19
CA ILE A 202 -6.19 -23.39 6.52
C ILE A 202 -5.17 -23.82 7.57
N PRO A 203 -4.62 -25.05 7.49
CA PRO A 203 -3.62 -25.54 8.43
C PRO A 203 -2.45 -24.56 8.59
N ASN A 204 -2.01 -24.35 9.83
CA ASN A 204 -0.94 -23.42 10.22
C ASN A 204 -1.19 -21.92 9.96
N LYS A 205 -2.29 -21.54 9.31
CA LYS A 205 -2.69 -20.14 9.09
C LYS A 205 -3.91 -19.72 9.89
N THR A 206 -4.81 -20.65 10.20
CA THR A 206 -6.00 -20.38 11.00
C THR A 206 -5.63 -19.79 12.36
N LYS A 207 -6.33 -18.72 12.76
CA LYS A 207 -6.25 -18.17 14.12
C LYS A 207 -7.12 -18.97 15.08
N ASP A 208 -8.01 -19.80 14.56
CA ASP A 208 -8.92 -20.63 15.32
C ASP A 208 -8.38 -22.04 15.56
N THR A 209 -7.44 -22.14 16.50
CA THR A 209 -6.80 -23.41 16.86
C THR A 209 -7.40 -23.98 18.14
N LEU A 210 -7.18 -25.28 18.41
CA LEU A 210 -7.54 -25.89 19.71
C LEU A 210 -7.00 -25.09 20.91
N LYS A 211 -5.81 -24.50 20.78
CA LYS A 211 -5.24 -23.62 21.83
C LYS A 211 -6.09 -22.37 22.02
N ALA A 212 -6.43 -21.68 20.93
CA ALA A 212 -7.31 -20.51 20.96
C ALA A 212 -8.69 -20.84 21.56
N ARG A 213 -9.24 -22.02 21.24
CA ARG A 213 -10.50 -22.53 21.80
C ARG A 213 -10.41 -22.83 23.30
N LYS A 214 -9.27 -23.34 23.80
CA LYS A 214 -9.04 -23.48 25.25
C LYS A 214 -8.91 -22.12 25.94
N ASP A 215 -8.30 -21.13 25.29
CA ASP A 215 -8.22 -19.77 25.81
C ASP A 215 -9.60 -19.12 26.00
N LEU A 216 -10.61 -19.49 25.20
CA LEU A 216 -12.00 -19.04 25.42
C LEU A 216 -12.52 -19.42 26.81
N LYS A 217 -12.23 -20.65 27.26
CA LYS A 217 -12.61 -21.14 28.59
C LYS A 217 -11.92 -20.35 29.70
N GLU A 218 -10.61 -20.12 29.56
CA GLU A 218 -9.82 -19.34 30.52
C GLU A 218 -10.29 -17.88 30.58
N MET A 219 -10.74 -17.32 29.45
CA MET A 219 -11.23 -15.95 29.37
C MET A 219 -12.71 -15.82 29.72
N ASN A 220 -13.44 -16.93 29.91
CA ASN A 220 -14.87 -16.97 30.16
C ASN A 220 -15.71 -16.24 29.08
N VAL A 221 -15.35 -16.42 27.80
CA VAL A 221 -16.01 -15.80 26.64
C VAL A 221 -16.40 -16.86 25.61
N HIS A 222 -17.39 -16.57 24.77
CA HIS A 222 -17.81 -17.44 23.66
C HIS A 222 -18.09 -18.89 24.10
N HIS A 223 -18.94 -19.09 25.11
CA HIS A 223 -19.20 -20.40 25.72
C HIS A 223 -19.56 -21.50 24.71
N ASN A 224 -20.29 -21.14 23.65
CA ASN A 224 -20.70 -22.05 22.57
C ASN A 224 -19.54 -22.59 21.71
N LEU A 225 -18.36 -21.96 21.80
CA LEU A 225 -17.16 -22.32 21.04
C LEU A 225 -16.13 -23.09 21.90
N ILE A 226 -16.36 -23.24 23.20
CA ILE A 226 -15.46 -23.92 24.13
C ILE A 226 -15.38 -25.41 23.77
N PRO A 227 -14.17 -26.01 23.71
CA PRO A 227 -14.01 -27.40 23.32
C PRO A 227 -14.48 -28.33 24.46
N ILE A 228 -15.22 -29.38 24.09
CA ILE A 228 -15.80 -30.36 25.00
C ILE A 228 -14.86 -31.57 25.07
N LYS A 229 -14.39 -31.93 26.27
CA LYS A 229 -13.53 -33.11 26.47
C LYS A 229 -14.40 -34.37 26.45
N ILE A 230 -14.12 -35.30 25.53
CA ILE A 230 -14.79 -36.59 25.40
C ILE A 230 -13.69 -37.66 25.48
N GLY A 231 -13.54 -38.30 26.65
CA GLY A 231 -12.41 -39.16 26.95
C GLY A 231 -11.08 -38.39 26.83
N ASP A 232 -10.15 -38.90 26.03
CA ASP A 232 -8.85 -38.27 25.76
C ASP A 232 -8.86 -37.25 24.61
N LYS A 233 -9.97 -37.17 23.87
CA LYS A 233 -10.11 -36.25 22.72
C LYS A 233 -10.93 -35.02 23.08
N TYR A 234 -10.80 -33.98 22.26
CA TYR A 234 -11.62 -32.78 22.34
C TYR A 234 -12.54 -32.71 21.12
N ALA A 235 -13.84 -32.62 21.35
CA ALA A 235 -14.79 -32.19 20.33
C ALA A 235 -14.76 -30.65 20.26
N ILE A 236 -14.52 -30.10 19.08
CA ILE A 236 -14.45 -28.66 18.84
C ILE A 236 -15.76 -28.22 18.15
N PRO A 237 -16.60 -27.41 18.80
CA PRO A 237 -17.80 -26.88 18.16
C PRO A 237 -17.45 -26.03 16.95
N ARG A 238 -18.17 -26.23 15.84
CA ARG A 238 -17.97 -25.44 14.63
C ARG A 238 -18.31 -23.97 14.89
N ALA A 239 -17.40 -23.07 14.51
CA ALA A 239 -17.66 -21.64 14.60
C ALA A 239 -18.56 -21.15 13.47
N PRO A 240 -19.34 -20.07 13.69
CA PRO A 240 -20.20 -19.49 12.65
C PRO A 240 -19.42 -18.94 11.45
N TYR A 241 -18.13 -18.63 11.63
CA TYR A 241 -17.25 -18.13 10.57
C TYR A 241 -16.48 -19.24 9.83
N GLN A 242 -16.57 -20.50 10.25
CA GLN A 242 -15.81 -21.61 9.65
C GLN A 242 -16.62 -22.28 8.54
N LEU A 243 -16.11 -22.26 7.30
CA LEU A 243 -16.82 -22.84 6.16
C LEU A 243 -16.77 -24.37 6.14
N THR A 244 -17.88 -24.99 5.69
CA THR A 244 -17.89 -26.40 5.28
C THR A 244 -17.02 -26.59 4.04
N SER A 245 -16.68 -27.83 3.74
CA SER A 245 -16.01 -28.19 2.48
C SER A 245 -16.83 -27.76 1.24
N ILE A 246 -18.17 -27.77 1.30
CA ILE A 246 -19.04 -27.35 0.20
C ILE A 246 -18.98 -25.83 0.02
N GLU A 247 -19.16 -25.07 1.10
CA GLU A 247 -19.08 -23.61 1.10
C GLU A 247 -17.70 -23.13 0.66
N ARG A 248 -16.64 -23.77 1.16
CA ARG A 248 -15.25 -23.49 0.76
C ARG A 248 -15.05 -23.68 -0.74
N ARG A 249 -15.61 -24.76 -1.32
CA ARG A 249 -15.54 -25.01 -2.77
C ARG A 249 -16.23 -23.92 -3.57
N LYS A 250 -17.37 -23.41 -3.12
CA LYS A 250 -18.07 -22.28 -3.77
C LYS A 250 -17.21 -21.02 -3.80
N VAL A 251 -16.50 -20.71 -2.70
CA VAL A 251 -15.56 -19.57 -2.64
C VAL A 251 -14.43 -19.75 -3.66
N LEU A 252 -13.82 -20.93 -3.72
CA LEU A 252 -12.71 -21.22 -4.63
C LEU A 252 -13.15 -21.22 -6.10
N GLU A 253 -14.35 -21.73 -6.39
CA GLU A 253 -14.96 -21.69 -7.72
C GLU A 253 -15.26 -20.25 -8.16
N PHE A 254 -15.75 -19.40 -7.25
CA PHE A 254 -15.90 -17.99 -7.52
C PHE A 254 -14.54 -17.38 -7.91
N LEU A 255 -13.51 -17.56 -7.07
CA LEU A 255 -12.18 -16.99 -7.29
C LEU A 255 -11.49 -17.51 -8.56
N SER A 256 -11.72 -18.76 -8.96
CA SER A 256 -11.17 -19.31 -10.20
C SER A 256 -11.81 -18.71 -11.46
N LYS A 257 -13.02 -18.15 -11.33
CA LYS A 257 -13.77 -17.50 -12.41
C LYS A 257 -13.61 -15.99 -12.44
N VAL A 258 -13.02 -15.37 -11.41
CA VAL A 258 -12.80 -13.92 -11.36
C VAL A 258 -11.92 -13.48 -12.52
N LYS A 259 -12.42 -12.53 -13.30
CA LYS A 259 -11.68 -11.80 -14.33
C LYS A 259 -11.73 -10.32 -14.02
N VAL A 260 -10.58 -9.66 -14.16
CA VAL A 260 -10.42 -8.23 -13.93
C VAL A 260 -9.74 -7.58 -15.14
N PRO A 261 -9.84 -6.25 -15.32
CA PRO A 261 -9.09 -5.55 -16.37
C PRO A 261 -7.58 -5.81 -16.29
N ASP A 262 -6.90 -5.74 -17.44
CA ASP A 262 -5.45 -5.85 -17.45
C ASP A 262 -4.79 -4.75 -16.60
N GLY A 263 -3.72 -5.10 -15.90
CA GLY A 263 -3.04 -4.22 -14.94
C GLY A 263 -3.76 -3.98 -13.62
N TYR A 264 -5.00 -4.46 -13.43
CA TYR A 264 -5.76 -4.24 -12.19
C TYR A 264 -5.39 -5.19 -11.04
N SER A 265 -5.14 -6.48 -11.29
CA SER A 265 -4.61 -7.40 -10.28
C SER A 265 -3.81 -8.51 -10.95
N SER A 266 -3.08 -9.33 -10.17
CA SER A 266 -2.57 -10.57 -10.74
C SER A 266 -3.74 -11.56 -10.97
N ASN A 267 -3.46 -12.65 -11.69
CA ASN A 267 -4.48 -13.68 -11.95
C ASN A 267 -4.80 -14.44 -10.64
N ILE A 268 -5.83 -14.00 -9.93
CA ILE A 268 -6.30 -14.55 -8.64
C ILE A 268 -6.69 -16.02 -8.76
N ALA A 269 -7.12 -16.49 -9.93
CA ALA A 269 -7.44 -17.90 -10.14
C ALA A 269 -6.23 -18.81 -9.85
N ARG A 270 -5.00 -18.32 -10.06
CA ARG A 270 -3.76 -19.07 -9.73
C ARG A 270 -3.55 -19.25 -8.23
N CYS A 271 -4.20 -18.44 -7.41
CA CYS A 271 -4.12 -18.53 -5.95
C CYS A 271 -5.15 -19.51 -5.37
N ALA A 272 -6.20 -19.85 -6.12
CA ALA A 272 -7.29 -20.72 -5.67
C ALA A 272 -7.09 -22.17 -6.19
N SER A 273 -6.66 -23.07 -5.31
CA SER A 273 -6.49 -24.49 -5.64
C SER A 273 -7.77 -25.28 -5.32
N MET A 274 -8.42 -25.79 -6.36
CA MET A 274 -9.61 -26.64 -6.22
C MET A 274 -9.26 -28.04 -5.68
N GLU A 275 -8.09 -28.55 -6.06
CA GLU A 275 -7.57 -29.86 -5.62
C GLU A 275 -7.26 -29.85 -4.12
N ASP A 276 -6.52 -28.84 -3.67
CA ASP A 276 -6.15 -28.70 -2.26
C ASP A 276 -7.24 -28.09 -1.38
N GLY A 277 -8.29 -27.52 -1.99
CA GLY A 277 -9.31 -26.77 -1.28
C GLY A 277 -8.75 -25.57 -0.49
N LYS A 278 -7.70 -24.91 -0.97
CA LYS A 278 -7.01 -23.82 -0.24
C LYS A 278 -6.69 -22.62 -1.14
N ILE A 279 -6.60 -21.45 -0.50
CA ILE A 279 -6.03 -20.25 -1.12
C ILE A 279 -4.56 -20.12 -0.70
N SER A 280 -3.67 -19.93 -1.66
CA SER A 280 -2.24 -19.82 -1.42
C SER A 280 -1.57 -18.81 -2.36
N ASN A 281 -0.37 -18.36 -2.00
CA ASN A 281 0.49 -17.52 -2.84
C ASN A 281 -0.08 -16.17 -3.28
N MET A 282 -1.07 -15.63 -2.55
CA MET A 282 -1.52 -14.24 -2.75
C MET A 282 -0.41 -13.27 -2.35
N LYS A 283 -0.07 -12.35 -3.26
CA LYS A 283 0.85 -11.24 -2.95
C LYS A 283 0.08 -10.11 -2.25
N SER A 284 0.81 -9.13 -1.72
CA SER A 284 0.21 -7.99 -0.99
C SER A 284 -0.89 -7.29 -1.80
N HIS A 285 -0.65 -7.10 -3.10
CA HIS A 285 -1.62 -6.49 -4.00
C HIS A 285 -2.86 -7.36 -4.25
N ASP A 286 -2.70 -8.68 -4.30
CA ASP A 286 -3.85 -9.60 -4.45
C ASP A 286 -4.70 -9.58 -3.19
N CYS A 287 -4.06 -9.50 -2.01
CA CYS A 287 -4.75 -9.34 -0.73
C CYS A 287 -5.49 -8.00 -0.64
N HIS A 288 -4.89 -6.91 -1.14
CA HIS A 288 -5.53 -5.60 -1.24
C HIS A 288 -6.81 -5.67 -2.08
N VAL A 289 -6.72 -6.19 -3.32
CA VAL A 289 -7.86 -6.37 -4.23
C VAL A 289 -8.91 -7.30 -3.62
N PHE A 290 -8.49 -8.39 -3.00
CA PHE A 290 -9.42 -9.29 -2.35
C PHE A 290 -10.17 -8.60 -1.20
N LEU A 291 -9.44 -7.95 -0.29
CA LEU A 291 -10.01 -7.31 0.89
C LEU A 291 -10.99 -6.20 0.50
N GLN A 292 -10.65 -5.37 -0.49
CA GLN A 292 -11.45 -4.19 -0.85
C GLN A 292 -12.60 -4.48 -1.82
N ASP A 293 -12.43 -5.44 -2.74
CA ASP A 293 -13.36 -5.63 -3.86
C ASP A 293 -13.97 -7.03 -3.92
N LEU A 294 -13.25 -8.08 -3.50
CA LEU A 294 -13.71 -9.46 -3.66
C LEU A 294 -14.25 -10.10 -2.37
N LEU A 295 -13.93 -9.58 -1.19
CA LEU A 295 -14.32 -10.17 0.09
C LEU A 295 -15.84 -10.30 0.18
N LYS A 296 -16.57 -9.22 -0.10
CA LYS A 296 -18.03 -9.21 -0.06
C LYS A 296 -18.62 -10.24 -1.04
N PRO A 297 -18.36 -10.17 -2.36
CA PRO A 297 -18.96 -11.13 -3.30
C PRO A 297 -18.48 -12.57 -3.06
N ALA A 298 -17.26 -12.78 -2.57
CA ALA A 298 -16.76 -14.13 -2.27
C ALA A 298 -17.52 -14.80 -1.12
N PHE A 299 -17.99 -14.05 -0.13
CA PHE A 299 -18.64 -14.60 1.06
C PHE A 299 -20.15 -14.31 1.17
N GLN A 300 -20.70 -13.48 0.28
CA GLN A 300 -22.12 -13.17 0.24
C GLN A 300 -22.96 -14.43 0.02
N GLY A 301 -23.94 -14.66 0.90
CA GLY A 301 -24.79 -15.86 0.84
C GLY A 301 -24.10 -17.16 1.30
N ILE A 302 -22.86 -17.06 1.80
CA ILE A 302 -22.11 -18.18 2.38
C ILE A 302 -21.96 -17.97 3.89
N LEU A 303 -21.45 -16.81 4.31
CA LEU A 303 -21.30 -16.51 5.73
C LEU A 303 -22.60 -15.97 6.34
N PRO A 304 -22.88 -16.29 7.62
CA PRO A 304 -23.95 -15.64 8.38
C PRO A 304 -23.78 -14.12 8.42
N LYS A 305 -24.89 -13.38 8.50
CA LYS A 305 -24.88 -11.92 8.46
C LYS A 305 -24.02 -11.32 9.58
N GLU A 306 -24.07 -11.93 10.76
CA GLU A 306 -23.34 -11.51 11.96
C GLU A 306 -21.82 -11.58 11.77
N VAL A 307 -21.35 -12.46 10.88
CA VAL A 307 -19.93 -12.60 10.52
C VAL A 307 -19.58 -11.71 9.32
N LEU A 308 -20.42 -11.72 8.29
CA LEU A 308 -20.14 -11.03 7.03
C LEU A 308 -20.18 -9.50 7.17
N GLU A 309 -21.16 -8.97 7.90
CA GLU A 309 -21.35 -7.52 8.07
C GLU A 309 -20.08 -6.82 8.59
N PRO A 310 -19.46 -7.22 9.71
CA PRO A 310 -18.24 -6.55 10.17
C PRO A 310 -17.03 -6.76 9.25
N LEU A 311 -16.95 -7.87 8.51
CA LEU A 311 -15.89 -8.06 7.51
C LEU A 311 -16.07 -7.11 6.32
N VAL A 312 -17.32 -6.88 5.89
CA VAL A 312 -17.65 -5.92 4.84
C VAL A 312 -17.40 -4.48 5.31
N GLU A 313 -17.72 -4.15 6.56
CA GLU A 313 -17.39 -2.84 7.13
C GLU A 313 -15.88 -2.58 7.18
N LEU A 314 -15.09 -3.60 7.52
CA LEU A 314 -13.62 -3.52 7.49
C LEU A 314 -13.10 -3.35 6.05
N SER A 315 -13.68 -4.09 5.11
CA SER A 315 -13.39 -3.96 3.67
C SER A 315 -13.66 -2.54 3.16
N LEU A 316 -14.82 -1.97 3.51
CA LEU A 316 -15.20 -0.61 3.13
C LEU A 316 -14.29 0.44 3.77
N PHE A 317 -13.88 0.24 5.03
CA PHE A 317 -12.91 1.12 5.69
C PHE A 317 -11.60 1.21 4.89
N PHE A 318 -11.00 0.07 4.53
CA PHE A 318 -9.76 0.06 3.75
C PHE A 318 -9.94 0.65 2.36
N LYS A 319 -11.07 0.36 1.70
CA LYS A 319 -11.40 0.93 0.39
C LYS A 319 -11.52 2.46 0.42
N GLN A 320 -12.15 3.01 1.47
CA GLN A 320 -12.25 4.46 1.66
C GLN A 320 -10.89 5.08 2.01
N LEU A 321 -10.12 4.44 2.88
CA LEU A 321 -8.79 4.89 3.31
C LEU A 321 -7.82 4.99 2.12
N CYS A 322 -7.93 4.04 1.17
CA CYS A 322 -7.08 3.97 -0.01
C CYS A 322 -7.61 4.77 -1.20
N SER A 323 -8.67 5.57 -1.01
CA SER A 323 -9.17 6.49 -2.04
C SER A 323 -8.11 7.52 -2.45
N LYS A 324 -8.08 7.88 -3.73
CA LYS A 324 -7.18 8.91 -4.28
C LYS A 324 -7.40 10.28 -3.62
N ASN A 325 -8.66 10.58 -3.31
CA ASN A 325 -9.08 11.83 -2.68
C ASN A 325 -9.68 11.50 -1.31
N LEU A 326 -9.14 12.13 -0.27
CA LEU A 326 -9.63 12.01 1.09
C LEU A 326 -10.32 13.31 1.50
N LYS A 327 -11.44 13.18 2.21
CA LYS A 327 -12.12 14.31 2.85
C LYS A 327 -12.02 14.17 4.36
N ILE A 328 -11.75 15.26 5.05
CA ILE A 328 -11.52 15.26 6.51
C ILE A 328 -12.77 14.76 7.24
N ASP A 329 -13.97 15.20 6.86
CA ASP A 329 -15.24 14.77 7.45
C ASP A 329 -15.50 13.26 7.30
N VAL A 330 -15.04 12.67 6.18
CA VAL A 330 -15.10 11.23 5.96
C VAL A 330 -14.11 10.51 6.86
N LEU A 331 -12.87 11.01 6.99
CA LEU A 331 -11.86 10.42 7.88
C LEU A 331 -12.28 10.45 9.35
N GLU A 332 -12.91 11.53 9.81
CA GLU A 332 -13.47 11.63 11.17
C GLU A 332 -14.57 10.59 11.43
N LYS A 333 -15.45 10.36 10.44
CA LYS A 333 -16.46 9.29 10.52
C LYS A 333 -15.80 7.91 10.52
N MET A 334 -14.73 7.74 9.73
CA MET A 334 -13.99 6.49 9.65
C MET A 334 -13.30 6.13 10.97
N GLU A 335 -12.76 7.10 11.71
CA GLU A 335 -12.18 6.86 13.06
C GLU A 335 -13.20 6.28 14.03
N LYS A 336 -14.44 6.79 14.00
CA LYS A 336 -15.52 6.28 14.85
C LYS A 336 -16.01 4.92 14.36
N SER A 337 -16.17 4.75 13.05
CA SER A 337 -16.72 3.52 12.48
C SER A 337 -15.77 2.33 12.63
N ILE A 338 -14.46 2.52 12.48
CA ILE A 338 -13.49 1.42 12.64
C ILE A 338 -13.47 0.87 14.07
N ALA A 339 -13.67 1.71 15.09
CA ALA A 339 -13.83 1.26 16.47
C ALA A 339 -15.04 0.32 16.62
N ILE A 340 -16.17 0.68 16.01
CA ILE A 340 -17.39 -0.14 16.00
C ILE A 340 -17.16 -1.46 15.27
N THR A 341 -16.55 -1.42 14.08
CA THR A 341 -16.23 -2.60 13.26
C THR A 341 -15.36 -3.59 14.02
N LEU A 342 -14.27 -3.13 14.64
CA LEU A 342 -13.38 -3.97 15.42
C LEU A 342 -14.08 -4.58 16.65
N CYS A 343 -14.98 -3.83 17.31
CA CYS A 343 -15.80 -4.37 18.40
C CYS A 343 -16.79 -5.44 17.90
N LYS A 344 -17.39 -5.28 16.72
CA LYS A 344 -18.25 -6.32 16.11
C LYS A 344 -17.46 -7.58 15.80
N LEU A 345 -16.25 -7.45 15.24
CA LEU A 345 -15.36 -8.59 15.00
C LEU A 345 -15.03 -9.30 16.32
N GLU A 346 -14.78 -8.55 17.40
CA GLU A 346 -14.45 -9.10 18.72
C GLU A 346 -15.53 -10.02 19.28
N LYS A 347 -16.79 -9.66 19.02
CA LYS A 347 -17.98 -10.44 19.39
C LYS A 347 -18.18 -11.70 18.54
N VAL A 348 -17.37 -11.91 17.51
CA VAL A 348 -17.53 -13.03 16.57
C VAL A 348 -16.30 -13.93 16.60
N PHE A 349 -15.10 -13.38 16.46
CA PHE A 349 -13.86 -14.13 16.31
C PHE A 349 -13.20 -14.50 17.65
N VAL A 350 -12.41 -15.57 17.63
CA VAL A 350 -11.59 -15.99 18.77
C VAL A 350 -10.52 -14.94 19.12
N PRO A 351 -10.09 -14.84 20.40
CA PRO A 351 -9.07 -13.88 20.84
C PRO A 351 -7.77 -13.93 20.05
N ALA A 352 -7.34 -15.10 19.60
CA ALA A 352 -6.11 -15.27 18.82
C ALA A 352 -6.14 -14.56 17.44
N PHE A 353 -7.33 -14.18 16.95
CA PHE A 353 -7.49 -13.37 15.75
C PHE A 353 -6.99 -11.93 15.94
N PHE A 354 -7.13 -11.38 17.14
CA PHE A 354 -6.78 -10.00 17.48
C PHE A 354 -5.30 -9.88 17.82
N ASP A 355 -4.44 -10.13 16.84
CA ASP A 355 -3.03 -9.75 16.94
C ASP A 355 -2.85 -8.25 16.67
N ILE A 356 -1.60 -7.77 16.75
CA ILE A 356 -1.30 -6.35 16.61
C ILE A 356 -1.77 -5.79 15.26
N MET A 357 -1.73 -6.58 14.18
CA MET A 357 -2.11 -6.12 12.84
C MET A 357 -3.59 -5.80 12.75
N VAL A 358 -4.43 -6.51 13.53
CA VAL A 358 -5.88 -6.23 13.60
C VAL A 358 -6.19 -5.00 14.48
N HIS A 359 -5.27 -4.63 15.39
CA HIS A 359 -5.41 -3.40 16.18
C HIS A 359 -5.05 -2.14 15.39
N LEU A 360 -3.98 -2.17 14.58
CA LEU A 360 -3.45 -1.01 13.86
C LEU A 360 -4.47 -0.18 13.04
N PRO A 361 -5.51 -0.76 12.40
CA PRO A 361 -6.52 -0.01 11.65
C PRO A 361 -7.18 1.13 12.41
N ILE A 362 -7.30 1.02 13.74
CA ILE A 362 -7.89 2.07 14.59
C ILE A 362 -7.14 3.41 14.45
N HIS A 363 -5.86 3.39 14.06
CA HIS A 363 -5.00 4.58 13.97
C HIS A 363 -4.85 5.12 12.54
N LEU A 364 -5.24 4.35 11.52
CA LEU A 364 -4.91 4.67 10.13
C LEU A 364 -5.66 5.91 9.60
N ALA A 365 -6.90 6.13 10.03
CA ALA A 365 -7.66 7.31 9.62
C ALA A 365 -7.04 8.60 10.20
N ASN A 366 -6.59 8.57 11.47
CA ASN A 366 -5.85 9.69 12.06
C ASN A 366 -4.53 9.94 11.33
N GLU A 367 -3.82 8.87 11.01
CA GLU A 367 -2.57 8.97 10.25
C GLU A 367 -2.78 9.60 8.87
N ALA A 368 -3.88 9.24 8.19
CA ALA A 368 -4.25 9.83 6.90
C ALA A 368 -4.69 11.30 6.99
N LYS A 369 -5.28 11.75 8.11
CA LYS A 369 -5.58 13.18 8.32
C LYS A 369 -4.31 14.03 8.38
N ILE A 370 -3.24 13.50 8.96
CA ILE A 370 -1.99 14.22 9.16
C ILE A 370 -1.06 14.08 7.94
N ALA A 371 -0.84 12.86 7.46
CA ALA A 371 0.13 12.54 6.42
C ALA A 371 -0.47 12.46 5.01
N GLY A 372 -1.79 12.66 4.88
CA GLY A 372 -2.50 12.65 3.61
C GLY A 372 -2.75 11.25 3.03
N PRO A 373 -3.13 11.19 1.74
CA PRO A 373 -3.52 9.96 1.06
C PRO A 373 -2.49 8.83 1.16
N VAL A 374 -2.97 7.62 1.44
CA VAL A 374 -2.12 6.41 1.55
C VAL A 374 -1.33 6.15 0.26
N GLN A 375 -1.82 6.62 -0.90
CA GLN A 375 -1.14 6.42 -2.19
C GLN A 375 0.33 6.89 -2.22
N TYR A 376 0.67 7.92 -1.45
CA TYR A 376 2.04 8.44 -1.34
C TYR A 376 2.89 7.72 -0.28
N ARG A 377 2.25 6.82 0.46
CA ARG A 377 2.79 6.14 1.64
C ARG A 377 2.70 4.60 1.52
N TRP A 378 2.65 4.09 0.29
CA TRP A 378 2.75 2.65 0.02
C TRP A 378 4.19 2.17 -0.09
N GLN A 379 4.43 0.95 0.36
CA GLN A 379 5.69 0.25 0.10
C GLN A 379 5.78 -0.42 -1.28
N TYR A 380 4.69 -0.51 -2.05
CA TYR A 380 4.67 -1.18 -3.36
C TYR A 380 5.80 -0.73 -4.31
N ARG A 381 6.05 0.59 -4.39
CA ARG A 381 7.10 1.14 -5.26
C ARG A 381 8.48 0.65 -4.85
N PHE A 382 8.77 0.72 -3.56
CA PHE A 382 10.07 0.34 -3.01
C PHE A 382 10.30 -1.18 -3.11
N GLU A 383 9.29 -2.00 -2.82
CA GLU A 383 9.42 -3.46 -2.98
C GLU A 383 9.61 -3.88 -4.43
N ARG A 384 8.90 -3.24 -5.38
CA ARG A 384 9.10 -3.47 -6.82
C ARG A 384 10.51 -3.08 -7.26
N GLU A 385 11.00 -1.95 -6.77
CA GLU A 385 12.36 -1.51 -7.05
C GLU A 385 13.40 -2.50 -6.50
N MET A 386 13.23 -2.95 -5.26
CA MET A 386 14.08 -3.98 -4.67
C MET A 386 14.01 -5.30 -5.43
N HIS A 387 12.84 -5.69 -5.92
CA HIS A 387 12.69 -6.89 -6.76
C HIS A 387 13.50 -6.76 -8.06
N THR A 388 13.58 -5.57 -8.66
CA THR A 388 14.39 -5.31 -9.86
C THR A 388 15.89 -5.29 -9.55
N MET A 389 16.29 -4.75 -8.40
CA MET A 389 17.71 -4.68 -8.01
C MET A 389 18.27 -6.01 -7.51
N LYS A 390 17.48 -6.86 -6.85
CA LYS A 390 17.98 -8.12 -6.27
C LYS A 390 18.70 -9.05 -7.27
N PRO A 391 18.18 -9.28 -8.50
CA PRO A 391 18.86 -10.10 -9.50
C PRO A 391 20.18 -9.53 -10.01
N THR A 392 20.43 -8.22 -9.85
CA THR A 392 21.67 -7.59 -10.33
C THR A 392 22.84 -7.79 -9.38
N VAL A 393 22.60 -8.31 -8.18
CA VAL A 393 23.63 -8.66 -7.19
C VAL A 393 24.36 -9.93 -7.64
N SER A 394 25.38 -9.76 -8.49
CA SER A 394 26.27 -10.85 -8.93
C SER A 394 27.26 -11.28 -7.83
N ASN A 395 27.71 -10.34 -7.00
CA ASN A 395 28.61 -10.59 -5.87
C ASN A 395 27.94 -10.19 -4.55
N LYS A 396 27.54 -11.19 -3.76
CA LYS A 396 26.90 -10.96 -2.45
C LYS A 396 27.83 -10.35 -1.39
N ALA A 397 29.14 -10.38 -1.60
CA ALA A 397 30.10 -9.73 -0.70
C ALA A 397 30.19 -8.21 -0.94
N GLN A 398 29.78 -7.74 -2.12
CA GLN A 398 29.78 -6.32 -2.50
C GLN A 398 28.49 -5.98 -3.25
N PRO A 399 27.32 -6.11 -2.60
CA PRO A 399 26.03 -5.95 -3.27
C PRO A 399 25.84 -4.55 -3.88
N GLU A 400 26.37 -3.51 -3.23
CA GLU A 400 26.29 -2.13 -3.71
C GLU A 400 27.07 -1.95 -5.02
N GLY A 401 28.29 -2.49 -5.09
CA GLY A 401 29.13 -2.44 -6.29
C GLY A 401 28.51 -3.21 -7.45
N SER A 402 27.93 -4.40 -7.19
CA SER A 402 27.21 -5.16 -8.20
C SER A 402 26.00 -4.40 -8.77
N ILE A 403 25.21 -3.76 -7.90
CA ILE A 403 24.04 -2.99 -8.32
C ILE A 403 24.47 -1.76 -9.11
N ALA A 404 25.50 -1.02 -8.66
CA ALA A 404 26.03 0.15 -9.36
C ALA A 404 26.52 -0.22 -10.77
N ASN A 405 27.29 -1.31 -10.90
CA ASN A 405 27.77 -1.79 -12.20
C ASN A 405 26.62 -2.19 -13.12
N ALA A 406 25.61 -2.89 -12.61
CA ALA A 406 24.44 -3.26 -13.40
C ALA A 406 23.64 -2.04 -13.86
N ARG A 407 23.55 -0.99 -13.02
CA ARG A 407 22.91 0.27 -13.39
C ARG A 407 23.65 0.99 -14.50
N ILE A 408 24.98 1.11 -14.40
CA ILE A 408 25.80 1.68 -15.46
C ILE A 408 25.57 0.91 -16.77
N MET A 409 25.56 -0.42 -16.72
CA MET A 409 25.27 -1.25 -17.89
C MET A 409 23.87 -1.00 -18.47
N GLU A 410 22.84 -0.91 -17.62
CA GLU A 410 21.47 -0.60 -18.04
C GLU A 410 21.39 0.78 -18.72
N GLU A 411 22.06 1.79 -18.17
CA GLU A 411 22.09 3.14 -18.71
C GLU A 411 22.83 3.20 -20.06
N CYS A 412 23.99 2.56 -20.16
CA CYS A 412 24.75 2.45 -21.42
C CYS A 412 23.92 1.75 -22.51
N LEU A 413 23.30 0.60 -22.19
CA LEU A 413 22.43 -0.11 -23.12
C LEU A 413 21.20 0.72 -23.51
N SER A 414 20.61 1.42 -22.55
CA SER A 414 19.49 2.34 -22.83
C SER A 414 19.92 3.47 -23.76
N PHE A 415 21.09 4.07 -23.55
CA PHE A 415 21.62 5.10 -24.44
C PHE A 415 21.87 4.58 -25.86
N ILE A 416 22.58 3.46 -26.00
CA ILE A 416 22.87 2.83 -27.30
C ILE A 416 21.57 2.48 -28.02
N SER A 417 20.56 2.00 -27.29
CA SER A 417 19.28 1.59 -27.88
C SER A 417 18.50 2.71 -28.58
N ARG A 418 18.85 3.98 -28.36
CA ARG A 418 18.29 5.13 -29.10
C ARG A 418 18.81 5.23 -30.53
N TYR A 419 19.94 4.62 -30.82
CA TYR A 419 20.63 4.69 -32.11
C TYR A 419 20.55 3.38 -32.90
N LEU A 420 19.95 2.33 -32.32
CA LEU A 420 19.77 1.03 -32.98
C LEU A 420 18.41 0.97 -33.69
N ASN A 421 18.45 0.75 -35.00
CA ASN A 421 17.27 0.58 -35.86
C ASN A 421 17.09 -0.90 -36.22
N GLY A 422 15.84 -1.34 -36.40
CA GLY A 422 15.52 -2.69 -36.88
C GLY A 422 15.54 -3.80 -35.85
N ILE A 423 15.80 -3.50 -34.57
CA ILE A 423 15.74 -4.46 -33.45
C ILE A 423 14.79 -3.96 -32.36
N GLU A 424 14.26 -4.89 -31.55
CA GLU A 424 13.45 -4.53 -30.37
C GLU A 424 14.34 -3.90 -29.29
N THR A 425 13.93 -2.74 -28.80
CA THR A 425 14.59 -1.94 -27.76
C THR A 425 13.59 -1.55 -26.68
N LYS A 426 14.09 -1.02 -25.55
CA LYS A 426 13.24 -0.52 -24.45
C LYS A 426 12.27 0.60 -24.91
N PHE A 427 12.60 1.31 -25.99
CA PHE A 427 11.79 2.43 -26.50
C PHE A 427 10.78 2.04 -27.58
N ASN A 428 11.05 0.99 -28.36
CA ASN A 428 10.16 0.55 -29.44
C ASN A 428 9.39 -0.75 -29.13
N ARG A 429 9.71 -1.39 -28.00
CA ARG A 429 8.98 -2.55 -27.49
C ARG A 429 7.51 -2.21 -27.32
N MET A 430 6.66 -2.93 -28.06
CA MET A 430 5.22 -2.73 -28.02
C MET A 430 4.67 -3.05 -26.64
N SER A 431 3.61 -2.36 -26.24
CA SER A 431 2.97 -2.67 -24.96
C SER A 431 2.32 -4.04 -25.02
N ARG A 432 2.10 -4.65 -23.85
CA ARG A 432 1.58 -6.02 -23.73
C ARG A 432 0.22 -6.24 -24.43
N ASN A 433 -0.52 -5.16 -24.71
CA ASN A 433 -1.86 -5.19 -25.29
C ASN A 433 -1.94 -4.66 -26.73
N ASP A 434 -0.80 -4.29 -27.34
CA ASP A 434 -0.74 -3.87 -28.76
C ASP A 434 -0.64 -5.11 -29.67
N MET A 435 -1.63 -6.01 -29.60
CA MET A 435 -1.59 -7.30 -30.32
C MET A 435 -2.05 -7.21 -31.78
N ASP A 436 -2.58 -6.08 -32.25
CA ASP A 436 -3.15 -5.97 -33.60
C ASP A 436 -2.21 -5.29 -34.60
N ARG A 437 -1.14 -5.99 -35.00
CA ARG A 437 -0.34 -5.57 -36.17
C ARG A 437 -1.13 -5.62 -37.48
N GLN A 438 -2.13 -6.49 -37.62
CA GLN A 438 -2.78 -6.73 -38.91
C GLN A 438 -3.72 -5.61 -39.39
N GLU A 439 -4.36 -4.85 -38.49
CA GLU A 439 -5.18 -3.68 -38.86
C GLU A 439 -4.48 -2.33 -38.65
N SER A 440 -3.43 -2.23 -37.82
CA SER A 440 -2.69 -0.97 -37.61
C SER A 440 -1.96 -0.45 -38.86
N LEU A 441 -1.74 -1.33 -39.86
CA LEU A 441 -1.16 -0.99 -41.16
C LEU A 441 -2.16 -0.36 -42.15
N LEU A 442 -3.46 -0.28 -41.80
CA LEU A 442 -4.49 0.32 -42.67
C LEU A 442 -4.47 1.85 -42.67
N PHE A 443 -3.97 2.49 -41.59
CA PHE A 443 -3.93 3.94 -41.46
C PHE A 443 -2.49 4.45 -41.58
N LYS A 444 -2.25 5.37 -42.53
CA LYS A 444 -0.94 5.97 -42.77
C LYS A 444 -0.61 7.04 -41.73
N LEU A 445 -1.61 7.67 -41.12
CA LEU A 445 -1.41 8.68 -40.06
C LEU A 445 -1.05 8.05 -38.71
N SER A 446 0.08 8.46 -38.15
CA SER A 446 0.65 8.02 -36.86
C SER A 446 -0.34 8.09 -35.69
N VAL A 447 -1.23 9.08 -35.66
CA VAL A 447 -2.22 9.28 -34.60
C VAL A 447 -3.29 8.17 -34.54
N PHE A 448 -3.55 7.49 -35.67
CA PHE A 448 -4.56 6.43 -35.78
C PHE A 448 -3.98 5.01 -35.80
N GLN A 449 -2.65 4.87 -35.83
CA GLN A 449 -1.98 3.57 -35.79
C GLN A 449 -2.14 2.85 -34.44
N LYS A 450 -2.38 3.60 -33.35
CA LYS A 450 -2.58 3.03 -32.01
C LYS A 450 -4.07 2.95 -31.68
N LYS A 451 -4.62 1.72 -31.66
CA LYS A 451 -5.97 1.48 -31.14
C LYS A 451 -5.94 1.46 -29.61
N GLY A 452 -6.78 2.27 -28.98
CA GLY A 452 -7.07 2.13 -27.54
C GLY A 452 -8.06 1.00 -27.28
N ASN A 453 -7.94 0.31 -26.15
CA ASN A 453 -8.93 -0.67 -25.71
C ASN A 453 -10.03 0.04 -24.89
N PRO A 454 -11.33 -0.13 -25.22
CA PRO A 454 -12.41 0.48 -24.46
C PRO A 454 -12.52 -0.13 -23.05
N LEU A 455 -12.60 0.72 -22.02
CA LEU A 455 -12.73 0.30 -20.61
C LEU A 455 -14.17 0.01 -20.16
N GLY A 456 -15.14 -0.04 -21.08
CA GLY A 456 -16.54 -0.27 -20.74
C GLY A 456 -17.51 -0.21 -21.93
N LYS A 457 -18.82 -0.27 -21.63
CA LYS A 457 -19.90 -0.16 -22.62
C LYS A 457 -19.85 1.21 -23.31
N ARG A 458 -19.99 1.23 -24.64
CA ARG A 458 -20.06 2.46 -25.43
C ARG A 458 -21.18 3.37 -24.93
N THR A 459 -20.85 4.62 -24.63
CA THR A 459 -21.81 5.69 -24.36
C THR A 459 -21.76 6.71 -25.48
N PHE A 460 -22.92 7.21 -25.91
CA PHE A 460 -22.99 8.30 -26.87
C PHE A 460 -22.90 9.62 -26.13
N LYS A 461 -21.95 10.48 -26.51
CA LYS A 461 -21.85 11.86 -26.05
C LYS A 461 -21.86 12.76 -27.27
N GLN A 462 -22.77 13.73 -27.30
CA GLN A 462 -22.69 14.82 -28.27
C GLN A 462 -21.60 15.77 -27.80
N LEU A 463 -20.56 15.96 -28.62
CA LEU A 463 -19.47 16.88 -28.30
C LEU A 463 -19.95 18.32 -28.50
N SER A 464 -19.62 19.19 -27.55
CA SER A 464 -19.80 20.64 -27.73
C SER A 464 -18.83 21.17 -28.80
N PHE A 465 -19.08 22.38 -29.30
CA PHE A 465 -18.15 23.04 -30.24
C PHE A 465 -16.73 23.15 -29.67
N LEU A 466 -16.61 23.44 -28.36
CA LEU A 466 -15.31 23.54 -27.70
C LEU A 466 -14.63 22.18 -27.58
N ASP A 467 -15.38 21.13 -27.22
CA ASP A 467 -14.85 19.75 -27.16
C ASP A 467 -14.35 19.30 -28.55
N TRP A 468 -15.09 19.64 -29.61
CA TRP A 468 -14.70 19.37 -31.00
C TRP A 468 -13.40 20.08 -31.38
N LYS A 469 -13.28 21.38 -31.08
CA LYS A 469 -12.04 22.13 -31.34
C LYS A 469 -10.86 21.58 -30.55
N GLN A 470 -11.05 21.20 -29.29
CA GLN A 470 -10.01 20.60 -28.47
C GLN A 470 -9.57 19.23 -29.00
N ALA A 471 -10.52 18.39 -29.43
CA ALA A 471 -10.21 17.09 -30.03
C ALA A 471 -9.42 17.23 -31.34
N GLN A 472 -9.84 18.15 -32.22
CA GLN A 472 -9.11 18.44 -33.47
C GLN A 472 -7.70 18.95 -33.18
N LEU A 473 -7.56 19.91 -32.27
CA LEU A 473 -6.26 20.45 -31.89
C LEU A 473 -5.36 19.35 -31.32
N TYR A 474 -5.90 18.47 -30.46
CA TYR A 474 -5.16 17.34 -29.93
C TYR A 474 -4.66 16.41 -31.04
N VAL A 475 -5.50 16.06 -32.00
CA VAL A 475 -5.11 15.22 -33.15
C VAL A 475 -3.99 15.88 -33.95
N LEU A 476 -4.13 17.15 -34.32
CA LEU A 476 -3.11 17.88 -35.10
C LEU A 476 -1.77 17.96 -34.34
N MET A 477 -1.81 18.32 -33.05
CA MET A 477 -0.59 18.47 -32.24
C MET A 477 0.14 17.15 -31.98
N ASN A 478 -0.55 16.01 -32.04
CA ASN A 478 0.02 14.68 -31.77
C ASN A 478 0.23 13.82 -33.02
N CYS A 479 -0.08 14.34 -34.22
CA CYS A 479 0.17 13.66 -35.48
C CYS A 479 1.57 14.04 -36.00
N GLN A 480 2.44 13.07 -36.24
CA GLN A 480 3.81 13.32 -36.71
C GLN A 480 3.84 13.97 -38.10
N GLU A 481 2.93 13.54 -38.98
CA GLU A 481 2.77 13.99 -40.35
C GLU A 481 2.33 15.47 -40.44
N VAL A 482 1.76 16.00 -39.36
CA VAL A 482 1.28 17.39 -39.26
C VAL A 482 2.38 18.35 -38.76
N GLN A 483 3.44 17.85 -38.12
CA GLN A 483 4.48 18.68 -37.51
C GLN A 483 5.19 19.66 -38.47
N PRO A 484 5.50 19.30 -39.73
CA PRO A 484 6.08 20.25 -40.68
C PRO A 484 5.19 21.48 -40.89
N PHE A 485 3.88 21.29 -40.98
CA PHE A 485 2.90 22.37 -41.17
C PHE A 485 2.72 23.22 -39.91
N ILE A 486 2.83 22.62 -38.71
CA ILE A 486 2.85 23.38 -37.45
C ILE A 486 4.10 24.28 -37.40
N GLY A 487 5.25 23.80 -37.89
CA GLY A 487 6.48 24.60 -38.04
C GLY A 487 6.29 25.79 -38.99
N GLU A 488 5.64 25.57 -40.14
CA GLU A 488 5.27 26.65 -41.08
C GLU A 488 4.33 27.67 -40.42
N TYR A 489 3.28 27.21 -39.74
CA TYR A 489 2.32 28.07 -39.04
C TYR A 489 2.98 28.97 -37.98
N THR A 490 3.83 28.37 -37.14
CA THR A 490 4.51 29.08 -36.04
C THR A 490 5.49 30.13 -36.55
N THR A 491 6.10 29.89 -37.70
CA THR A 491 6.99 30.86 -38.37
C THR A 491 6.21 32.05 -38.94
N ILE A 492 4.98 31.83 -39.42
CA ILE A 492 4.18 32.85 -40.12
C ILE A 492 3.29 33.66 -39.17
N HIS A 493 2.69 33.05 -38.15
CA HIS A 493 1.56 33.65 -37.42
C HIS A 493 1.78 33.91 -35.92
N GLY A 494 2.89 33.47 -35.32
CA GLY A 494 3.11 33.58 -33.87
C GLY A 494 2.03 32.84 -33.04
N PRO A 495 1.95 33.07 -31.71
CA PRO A 495 1.11 32.29 -30.80
C PRO A 495 -0.35 32.80 -30.77
N LYS A 496 -1.10 32.65 -31.88
CA LYS A 496 -2.53 32.97 -31.96
C LYS A 496 -3.38 31.76 -32.41
N PRO A 497 -4.71 31.78 -32.19
CA PRO A 497 -5.48 30.57 -31.84
C PRO A 497 -6.18 29.85 -33.00
N SER A 498 -5.79 30.10 -34.26
CA SER A 498 -6.50 29.55 -35.42
C SER A 498 -5.70 28.49 -36.17
N LEU A 499 -4.85 27.71 -35.48
CA LEU A 499 -4.06 26.63 -36.09
C LEU A 499 -4.97 25.66 -36.88
N VAL A 500 -6.13 25.31 -36.33
CA VAL A 500 -7.09 24.40 -36.98
C VAL A 500 -7.63 25.00 -38.28
N ASP A 501 -8.04 26.27 -38.25
CA ASP A 501 -8.63 26.95 -39.39
C ASP A 501 -7.56 27.21 -40.48
N TRP A 502 -6.35 27.61 -40.08
CA TRP A 502 -5.21 27.76 -40.99
C TRP A 502 -4.81 26.43 -41.62
N PHE A 503 -4.68 25.38 -40.80
CA PHE A 503 -4.29 24.04 -41.27
C PHE A 503 -5.31 23.54 -42.30
N ARG A 504 -6.60 23.73 -42.03
CA ARG A 504 -7.68 23.40 -42.99
C ARG A 504 -7.49 24.12 -44.33
N SER A 505 -7.33 25.44 -44.32
CA SER A 505 -7.17 26.22 -45.57
C SER A 505 -5.89 25.85 -46.31
N GLN A 506 -4.79 25.66 -45.60
CA GLN A 506 -3.48 25.37 -46.17
C GLN A 506 -3.43 23.97 -46.78
N ILE A 507 -3.94 22.95 -46.08
CA ILE A 507 -3.98 21.57 -46.57
C ILE A 507 -4.91 21.45 -47.77
N TRP A 508 -6.05 22.14 -47.78
CA TRP A 508 -6.95 22.16 -48.93
C TRP A 508 -6.26 22.74 -50.17
N LYS A 509 -5.59 23.90 -50.02
CA LYS A 509 -4.85 24.53 -51.10
C LYS A 509 -3.76 23.62 -51.66
N LEU A 510 -2.90 23.07 -50.80
CA LEU A 510 -1.81 22.19 -51.19
C LEU A 510 -2.32 20.89 -51.84
N TYR A 511 -3.45 20.36 -51.39
CA TYR A 511 -4.11 19.22 -52.03
C TYR A 511 -4.57 19.54 -53.45
N THR A 512 -5.22 20.69 -53.66
CA THR A 512 -5.66 21.13 -55.00
C THR A 512 -4.50 21.44 -55.95
N GLU A 513 -3.34 21.84 -55.40
CA GLU A 513 -2.11 22.10 -56.15
C GLU A 513 -1.29 20.81 -56.44
N GLY A 514 -1.73 19.66 -55.92
CA GLY A 514 -1.08 18.37 -56.12
C GLY A 514 0.23 18.20 -55.33
N ASP A 515 0.38 18.90 -54.20
CA ASP A 515 1.58 18.81 -53.37
C ASP A 515 1.77 17.37 -52.84
N PRO A 516 2.94 16.74 -53.09
CA PRO A 516 3.20 15.35 -52.69
C PRO A 516 3.20 15.13 -51.17
N ARG A 517 3.27 16.19 -50.37
CA ARG A 517 3.21 16.15 -48.90
C ARG A 517 1.79 15.90 -48.38
N VAL A 518 0.75 16.15 -49.19
CA VAL A 518 -0.65 16.06 -48.76
C VAL A 518 -1.31 14.79 -49.29
N THR A 519 -1.58 13.85 -48.38
CA THR A 519 -2.31 12.62 -48.70
C THR A 519 -3.83 12.79 -48.49
N THR A 520 -4.63 11.92 -49.10
CA THR A 520 -6.09 11.87 -48.88
C THR A 520 -6.44 11.66 -47.39
N GLU A 521 -5.61 10.92 -46.65
CA GLU A 521 -5.78 10.77 -45.21
C GLU A 521 -5.46 12.05 -44.44
N LEU A 522 -4.40 12.78 -44.82
CA LEU A 522 -4.07 14.06 -44.20
C LEU A 522 -5.16 15.11 -44.46
N LEU A 523 -5.76 15.09 -45.66
CA LEU A 523 -6.92 15.92 -46.00
C LEU A 523 -8.12 15.64 -45.09
N SER A 524 -8.34 14.38 -44.68
CA SER A 524 -9.45 14.01 -43.80
C SER A 524 -9.37 14.61 -42.39
N LEU A 525 -8.19 15.09 -41.98
CA LEU A 525 -8.01 15.86 -40.74
C LEU A 525 -8.54 17.30 -40.85
N SER A 526 -8.97 17.72 -42.05
CA SER A 526 -9.52 19.04 -42.37
C SER A 526 -10.98 18.94 -42.84
N PRO A 527 -11.91 18.35 -42.06
CA PRO A 527 -13.31 18.21 -42.48
C PRO A 527 -14.00 19.59 -42.55
N GLU A 528 -14.98 19.73 -43.45
CA GLU A 528 -15.79 20.95 -43.65
C GLU A 528 -16.42 21.46 -42.34
#